data_AF-A0A6G0Y1J4-F1
#
_entry.id   AF-A0A6G0Y1J4-F1
#
_cell.length_a   1.000
_cell.length_b   1.000
_cell.length_c   1.000
_cell.angle_alpha   90.00
_cell.angle_beta   90.00
_cell.angle_gamma   90.00
#
_symmetry.space_group_name_H-M   'P 1'
#
loop_
_entity.id
_entity.type
_entity.pdbx_description
1 polymer ?
#
loop_
_entity_poly.entity_id
_entity_poly.type
_entity_poly.pdbx_seq_one_letter_code
_entity_poly.pdbx_strand_id
1 'polypeptide(L)'
;MANDNIGRKPNNLNENIVDEIFNLKDQIILDEIAGIKSDVWKNISFNISSKYNKNITPAALRVRVALNRGGIRDKLGLISSKENKDDFSTVCSPCTDDDEMVIFNDLEFSITFSDNEWQAIKPKTRTYEEKQGPRTYQIMSPYEWTNIVQEHFFMHTRLPCCLVFKKSYINVNYGTYISVRGHCSDCGSVFEGSIKRIPDEDSW
;
A
#
# COMPACT_ATOMS: atom_id res chain seq x y z
N MET A 1 -22.55 42.27 -0.22
CA MET A 1 -23.16 41.15 -0.96
C MET A 1 -22.47 39.89 -0.47
N ALA A 2 -23.18 39.08 0.31
CA ALA A 2 -22.66 37.84 0.88
C ALA A 2 -22.76 36.73 -0.19
N ASN A 3 -21.65 36.01 -0.42
CA ASN A 3 -21.66 34.80 -1.24
C ASN A 3 -21.83 33.60 -0.30
N ASP A 4 -23.00 32.96 -0.40
CA ASP A 4 -23.30 31.72 0.30
C ASP A 4 -22.48 30.56 -0.28
N ASN A 5 -21.70 29.92 0.60
CA ASN A 5 -21.04 28.66 0.33
C ASN A 5 -22.09 27.54 0.24
N ILE A 6 -22.41 27.10 -0.98
CA ILE A 6 -23.15 25.86 -1.20
C ILE A 6 -22.22 24.70 -0.83
N GLY A 7 -22.35 24.23 0.42
CA GLY A 7 -21.73 22.99 0.88
C GLY A 7 -22.13 21.82 0.00
N ARG A 8 -21.15 21.01 -0.42
CA ARG A 8 -21.39 19.76 -1.13
C ARG A 8 -22.17 18.81 -0.20
N LYS A 9 -23.40 18.45 -0.58
CA LYS A 9 -24.19 17.40 0.10
C LYS A 9 -23.37 16.10 0.16
N PRO A 10 -23.42 15.34 1.27
CA PRO A 10 -22.76 14.05 1.37
C PRO A 10 -23.35 13.06 0.36
N ASN A 11 -22.48 12.25 -0.22
CA ASN A 11 -22.81 11.31 -1.29
C ASN A 11 -23.44 10.04 -0.68
N ASN A 12 -24.75 10.08 -0.36
CA ASN A 12 -25.57 8.99 0.21
C ASN A 12 -25.56 7.67 -0.60
N LEU A 13 -24.91 7.66 -1.77
CA LEU A 13 -24.72 6.47 -2.59
C LEU A 13 -23.89 5.39 -1.89
N ASN A 14 -22.92 5.79 -1.07
CA ASN A 14 -22.03 4.84 -0.41
C ASN A 14 -22.75 4.00 0.64
N GLU A 15 -23.67 4.60 1.40
CA GLU A 15 -24.48 3.91 2.42
C GLU A 15 -25.47 2.94 1.76
N ASN A 16 -26.14 3.38 0.69
CA ASN A 16 -27.07 2.55 -0.08
C ASN A 16 -26.43 1.28 -0.68
N ILE A 17 -25.16 1.38 -1.13
CA ILE A 17 -24.42 0.23 -1.65
C ILE A 17 -24.05 -0.74 -0.52
N VAL A 18 -23.71 -0.23 0.66
CA VAL A 18 -23.34 -1.04 1.83
C VAL A 18 -24.54 -1.87 2.31
N ASP A 19 -25.73 -1.25 2.38
CA ASP A 19 -26.94 -1.93 2.83
C ASP A 19 -27.41 -3.01 1.84
N GLU A 20 -27.25 -2.78 0.53
CA GLU A 20 -27.58 -3.79 -0.48
C GLU A 20 -26.59 -4.98 -0.48
N ILE A 21 -25.30 -4.72 -0.24
CA ILE A 21 -24.32 -5.80 -0.05
C ILE A 21 -24.67 -6.62 1.19
N PHE A 22 -25.13 -5.98 2.26
CA PHE A 22 -25.60 -6.67 3.45
C PHE A 22 -26.87 -7.51 3.19
N ASN A 23 -27.81 -7.02 2.37
CA ASN A 23 -28.99 -7.80 1.97
C ASN A 23 -28.66 -9.06 1.15
N LEU A 24 -27.49 -9.11 0.51
CA LEU A 24 -26.99 -10.25 -0.25
C LEU A 24 -25.97 -11.10 0.52
N LYS A 25 -25.86 -10.90 1.84
CA LYS A 25 -24.89 -11.60 2.72
C LYS A 25 -24.91 -13.12 2.58
N ASP A 26 -26.09 -13.72 2.39
CA ASP A 26 -26.27 -15.17 2.33
C ASP A 26 -25.70 -15.77 1.02
N GLN A 27 -25.46 -14.93 0.00
CA GLN A 27 -24.77 -15.32 -1.24
C GLN A 27 -23.25 -15.12 -1.15
N ILE A 28 -22.77 -14.31 -0.19
CA ILE A 28 -21.35 -13.93 -0.02
C ILE A 28 -20.64 -14.87 0.96
N ILE A 29 -21.37 -15.41 1.95
CA ILE A 29 -20.84 -16.17 3.06
C ILE A 29 -21.21 -17.65 2.89
N LEU A 30 -20.28 -18.43 2.32
CA LEU A 30 -20.36 -19.90 2.34
C LEU A 30 -19.46 -20.54 3.43
N ASP A 31 -18.55 -19.76 4.02
CA ASP A 31 -17.77 -19.99 5.25
C ASP A 31 -16.60 -18.96 5.32
N GLU A 32 -16.15 -18.47 4.16
CA GLU A 32 -15.23 -17.32 3.97
C GLU A 32 -15.71 -16.40 2.83
N ILE A 33 -15.15 -15.18 2.72
CA ILE A 33 -15.46 -14.24 1.62
C ILE A 33 -15.23 -14.93 0.27
N ALA A 34 -16.29 -15.02 -0.55
CA ALA A 34 -16.23 -15.67 -1.86
C ALA A 34 -15.00 -15.25 -2.73
N GLY A 35 -14.32 -16.25 -3.28
CA GLY A 35 -13.10 -16.09 -4.10
C GLY A 35 -13.28 -15.20 -5.34
N ILE A 36 -12.16 -14.78 -5.96
CA ILE A 36 -12.12 -13.75 -7.03
C ILE A 36 -13.01 -14.13 -8.21
N LYS A 37 -13.08 -15.43 -8.51
CA LYS A 37 -13.80 -15.99 -9.65
C LYS A 37 -15.25 -16.37 -9.33
N SER A 38 -15.72 -16.14 -8.10
CA SER A 38 -17.08 -16.50 -7.73
C SER A 38 -18.09 -15.66 -8.51
N ASP A 39 -19.06 -16.33 -9.12
CA ASP A 39 -20.15 -15.69 -9.87
C ASP A 39 -21.05 -14.82 -8.97
N VAL A 40 -20.94 -14.98 -7.65
CA VAL A 40 -21.56 -14.12 -6.63
C VAL A 40 -21.26 -12.64 -6.88
N TRP A 41 -20.02 -12.29 -7.21
CA TRP A 41 -19.64 -10.89 -7.45
C TRP A 41 -20.26 -10.32 -8.73
N LYS A 42 -20.50 -11.17 -9.74
CA LYS A 42 -21.17 -10.78 -10.99
C LYS A 42 -22.66 -10.51 -10.73
N ASN A 43 -23.30 -11.37 -9.94
CA ASN A 43 -24.71 -11.22 -9.59
C ASN A 43 -24.96 -9.95 -8.75
N ILE A 44 -24.12 -9.69 -7.75
CA ILE A 44 -24.21 -8.46 -6.93
C ILE A 44 -23.96 -7.22 -7.80
N SER A 45 -22.94 -7.26 -8.64
CA SER A 45 -22.62 -6.18 -9.59
C SER A 45 -23.80 -5.87 -10.51
N PHE A 46 -24.45 -6.89 -11.07
CA PHE A 46 -25.62 -6.72 -11.92
C PHE A 46 -26.81 -6.12 -11.17
N ASN A 47 -27.11 -6.61 -9.97
CA ASN A 47 -28.24 -6.13 -9.15
C ASN A 47 -28.06 -4.66 -8.76
N ILE A 48 -26.88 -4.28 -8.27
CA ILE A 48 -26.61 -2.89 -7.85
C ILE A 48 -26.54 -1.98 -9.07
N SER A 49 -25.94 -2.43 -10.17
CA SER A 49 -25.83 -1.61 -11.39
C SER A 49 -27.19 -1.33 -12.00
N SER A 50 -28.07 -2.32 -12.02
CA SER A 50 -29.46 -2.19 -12.49
C SER A 50 -30.28 -1.26 -11.59
N LYS A 51 -30.11 -1.34 -10.27
CA LYS A 51 -30.90 -0.57 -9.29
C LYS A 51 -30.53 0.90 -9.22
N TYR A 52 -29.24 1.24 -9.38
CA TYR A 52 -28.74 2.62 -9.25
C TYR A 52 -28.30 3.25 -10.59
N ASN A 53 -28.55 2.57 -11.71
CA ASN A 53 -28.13 2.98 -13.05
C ASN A 53 -26.64 3.42 -13.10
N LYS A 54 -25.77 2.62 -12.48
CA LYS A 54 -24.34 2.88 -12.36
C LYS A 54 -23.54 1.64 -12.66
N ASN A 55 -22.52 1.76 -13.50
CA ASN A 55 -21.66 0.65 -13.83
C ASN A 55 -20.68 0.35 -12.69
N ILE A 56 -21.06 -0.56 -11.79
CA ILE A 56 -20.20 -1.04 -10.71
C ILE A 56 -19.66 -2.40 -11.10
N THR A 57 -18.34 -2.53 -11.20
CA THR A 57 -17.72 -3.80 -11.59
C THR A 57 -17.69 -4.81 -10.43
N PRO A 58 -17.74 -6.12 -10.71
CA PRO A 58 -17.61 -7.17 -9.69
C PRO A 58 -16.31 -7.03 -8.86
N ALA A 59 -15.21 -6.68 -9.53
CA ALA A 59 -13.92 -6.47 -8.90
C ALA A 59 -13.92 -5.29 -7.92
N ALA A 60 -14.58 -4.19 -8.27
CA ALA A 60 -14.69 -3.02 -7.39
C ALA A 60 -15.48 -3.35 -6.11
N LEU A 61 -16.56 -4.14 -6.22
CA LEU A 61 -17.33 -4.61 -5.06
C LEU A 61 -16.48 -5.50 -4.15
N ARG A 62 -15.80 -6.50 -4.72
CA ARG A 62 -14.91 -7.39 -3.95
C ARG A 62 -13.85 -6.60 -3.19
N VAL A 63 -13.16 -5.66 -3.84
CA VAL A 63 -12.15 -4.82 -3.18
C VAL A 63 -12.76 -4.02 -2.04
N ARG A 64 -13.98 -3.49 -2.22
CA ARG A 64 -14.69 -2.73 -1.21
C ARG A 64 -15.03 -3.58 0.02
N VAL A 65 -15.51 -4.81 -0.18
CA VAL A 65 -15.78 -5.78 0.90
C VAL A 65 -14.48 -6.23 1.57
N ALA A 66 -13.47 -6.62 0.81
CA ALA A 66 -12.20 -7.12 1.33
C ALA A 66 -11.47 -6.08 2.22
N LEU A 67 -11.48 -4.82 1.79
CA LEU A 67 -10.86 -3.70 2.52
C LEU A 67 -11.77 -3.07 3.58
N ASN A 68 -12.91 -3.68 3.93
CA ASN A 68 -13.89 -3.16 4.89
C ASN A 68 -14.34 -1.70 4.63
N ARG A 69 -14.39 -1.26 3.37
CA ARG A 69 -14.70 0.14 3.06
C ARG A 69 -16.17 0.44 3.36
N GLY A 70 -16.42 1.29 4.34
CA GLY A 70 -17.78 1.60 4.82
C GLY A 70 -18.32 0.59 5.83
N GLY A 71 -17.45 -0.15 6.52
CA GLY A 71 -17.83 -1.07 7.60
C GLY A 71 -18.59 -2.31 7.12
N ILE A 72 -18.37 -2.72 5.86
CA ILE A 72 -19.12 -3.83 5.25
C ILE A 72 -18.81 -5.16 5.95
N ARG A 73 -17.55 -5.43 6.30
CA ARG A 73 -17.18 -6.65 7.03
C ARG A 73 -17.76 -6.66 8.43
N ASP A 74 -17.81 -5.48 9.06
CA ASP A 74 -18.38 -5.29 10.39
C ASP A 74 -19.88 -5.59 10.37
N LYS A 75 -20.61 -5.03 9.39
CA LYS A 75 -22.02 -5.34 9.16
C LYS A 75 -22.23 -6.82 8.86
N LEU A 76 -21.34 -7.45 8.08
CA LEU A 76 -21.43 -8.88 7.74
C LEU A 76 -21.04 -9.84 8.89
N GLY A 77 -20.56 -9.34 10.03
CA GLY A 77 -20.15 -10.17 11.16
C GLY A 77 -18.87 -11.00 10.91
N LEU A 78 -18.05 -10.59 9.92
CA LEU A 78 -16.86 -11.34 9.46
C LEU A 78 -15.55 -10.91 10.14
N ILE A 79 -15.62 -10.29 11.32
CA ILE A 79 -14.43 -9.92 12.08
C ILE A 79 -13.95 -11.15 12.86
N SER A 80 -12.97 -11.85 12.28
CA SER A 80 -12.01 -12.63 13.06
C SER A 80 -11.10 -11.63 13.78
N SER A 81 -10.86 -11.83 15.08
CA SER A 81 -10.04 -10.98 15.96
C SER A 81 -8.54 -10.94 15.62
N LYS A 82 -8.19 -10.72 14.35
CA LYS A 82 -6.84 -10.44 13.87
C LYS A 82 -6.86 -9.20 12.99
N GLU A 83 -7.00 -8.04 13.62
CA GLU A 83 -6.76 -6.77 12.98
C GLU A 83 -5.25 -6.46 13.00
N ASN A 84 -4.55 -6.69 11.90
CA ASN A 84 -3.39 -5.86 11.57
C ASN A 84 -3.93 -4.63 10.84
N LYS A 85 -4.09 -3.54 11.60
CA LYS A 85 -4.41 -2.21 11.10
C LYS A 85 -3.16 -1.58 10.48
N ASP A 86 -3.07 -1.62 9.16
CA ASP A 86 -2.33 -0.59 8.42
C ASP A 86 -3.29 0.58 8.17
N ASP A 87 -3.27 1.62 9.02
CA ASP A 87 -3.48 2.98 8.54
C ASP A 87 -2.72 4.00 9.40
N PHE A 88 -2.06 4.92 8.68
CA PHE A 88 -1.13 5.90 9.20
C PHE A 88 -1.91 7.10 9.75
N SER A 89 -1.95 7.27 11.07
CA SER A 89 -2.48 8.47 11.73
C SER A 89 -1.37 9.20 12.49
N THR A 90 -1.05 10.38 11.98
CA THR A 90 -0.27 11.43 12.63
C THR A 90 -0.95 11.90 13.93
N VAL A 91 -0.24 11.71 15.06
CA VAL A 91 -0.15 12.58 16.26
C VAL A 91 -1.23 12.51 17.37
N CYS A 92 -0.68 12.52 18.59
CA CYS A 92 -1.18 12.91 19.92
C CYS A 92 -1.98 11.90 20.75
N SER A 93 -1.26 11.39 21.77
CA SER A 93 -1.78 10.83 23.01
C SER A 93 -2.63 11.86 23.77
N PRO A 94 -3.72 11.42 24.41
CA PRO A 94 -3.71 11.40 25.87
C PRO A 94 -4.10 10.03 26.45
N CYS A 95 -3.45 9.78 27.58
CA CYS A 95 -3.32 8.60 28.41
C CYS A 95 -4.61 8.05 29.06
N THR A 96 -4.62 6.72 29.27
CA THR A 96 -4.92 5.89 30.49
C THR A 96 -5.49 4.54 30.03
N ASP A 97 -5.14 3.37 30.58
CA ASP A 97 -4.18 2.90 31.60
C ASP A 97 -3.94 1.40 31.30
N ASP A 98 -2.77 0.90 31.72
CA ASP A 98 -2.29 -0.49 31.67
C ASP A 98 -2.14 -1.13 30.27
N ASP A 99 -0.90 -1.13 29.76
CA ASP A 99 -0.20 -2.37 29.39
C ASP A 99 1.19 -2.06 28.83
N GLU A 100 2.09 -3.00 29.07
CA GLU A 100 3.54 -3.01 28.83
C GLU A 100 4.04 -2.06 27.73
N MET A 101 5.00 -1.20 28.10
CA MET A 101 5.71 -0.34 27.16
C MET A 101 6.41 -1.20 26.10
N VAL A 102 5.78 -1.39 24.94
CA VAL A 102 6.36 -2.09 23.79
C VAL A 102 7.52 -1.22 23.28
N ILE A 103 8.73 -1.53 23.73
CA ILE A 103 9.95 -0.89 23.22
C ILE A 103 10.18 -1.43 21.81
N PHE A 104 9.82 -0.65 20.80
CA PHE A 104 10.23 -0.92 19.43
C PHE A 104 11.73 -0.60 19.33
N ASN A 105 12.55 -1.62 19.16
CA ASN A 105 13.98 -1.45 18.93
C ASN A 105 14.21 -1.16 17.45
N ASP A 106 14.53 0.08 17.13
CA ASP A 106 14.98 0.47 15.80
C ASP A 106 16.40 -0.06 15.57
N LEU A 107 16.61 -0.74 14.44
CA LEU A 107 17.94 -1.23 14.02
C LEU A 107 18.48 -0.36 12.89
N GLU A 108 19.50 0.43 13.19
CA GLU A 108 20.19 1.27 12.22
C GLU A 108 21.49 0.61 11.75
N PHE A 109 21.72 0.57 10.44
CA PHE A 109 22.95 0.07 9.84
C PHE A 109 23.21 0.73 8.48
N SER A 110 24.46 0.73 8.05
CA SER A 110 24.88 1.30 6.77
C SER A 110 25.22 0.20 5.76
N ILE A 111 24.68 0.32 4.54
CA ILE A 111 25.04 -0.52 3.40
C ILE A 111 26.06 0.23 2.54
N THR A 112 27.12 -0.45 2.13
CA THR A 112 28.09 0.07 1.15
C THR A 112 28.05 -0.82 -0.08
N PHE A 113 27.83 -0.22 -1.25
CA PHE A 113 27.78 -0.94 -2.52
C PHE A 113 29.16 -0.87 -3.19
N SER A 114 29.59 -1.99 -3.78
CA SER A 114 30.66 -1.99 -4.77
C SER A 114 30.24 -1.27 -6.05
N ASP A 115 31.20 -0.92 -6.90
CA ASP A 115 30.91 -0.23 -8.17
C ASP A 115 29.92 -1.01 -9.04
N ASN A 116 30.10 -2.33 -9.15
CA ASN A 116 29.22 -3.18 -9.94
C ASN A 116 27.78 -3.19 -9.39
N GLU A 117 27.62 -3.24 -8.07
CA GLU A 117 26.31 -3.15 -7.43
C GLU A 117 25.71 -1.76 -7.62
N TRP A 118 26.51 -0.71 -7.50
CA TRP A 118 26.08 0.66 -7.78
C TRP A 118 25.54 0.80 -9.20
N GLN A 119 26.23 0.25 -10.20
CA GLN A 119 25.78 0.26 -11.59
C GLN A 119 24.45 -0.49 -11.81
N ALA A 120 24.17 -1.52 -11.01
CA ALA A 120 22.91 -2.25 -11.06
C ALA A 120 21.75 -1.49 -10.40
N ILE A 121 22.02 -0.80 -9.28
CA ILE A 121 20.98 -0.08 -8.52
C ILE A 121 20.74 1.34 -8.99
N LYS A 122 21.69 1.97 -9.71
CA LYS A 122 21.56 3.36 -10.13
C LYS A 122 20.28 3.58 -10.96
N PRO A 123 19.57 4.71 -10.79
CA PRO A 123 18.35 4.98 -11.53
C PRO A 123 18.61 5.05 -13.04
N LYS A 124 17.73 4.42 -13.82
CA LYS A 124 17.76 4.45 -15.28
C LYS A 124 16.56 5.25 -15.77
N THR A 125 16.81 6.09 -16.78
CA THR A 125 15.75 6.86 -17.44
C THR A 125 14.90 5.92 -18.29
N ARG A 126 13.58 5.90 -18.05
CA ARG A 126 12.60 5.21 -18.90
C ARG A 126 11.54 6.17 -19.39
N THR A 127 11.32 6.16 -20.70
CA THR A 127 10.27 6.93 -21.36
C THR A 127 9.09 6.02 -21.65
N TYR A 128 7.91 6.44 -21.25
CA TYR A 128 6.64 5.78 -21.51
C TYR A 128 5.84 6.65 -22.46
N GLU A 129 5.37 6.05 -23.56
CA GLU A 129 4.48 6.73 -24.48
C GLU A 129 3.05 6.68 -23.93
N GLU A 130 2.57 7.82 -23.42
CA GLU A 130 1.19 7.97 -22.98
C GLU A 130 0.36 8.71 -24.03
N LYS A 131 -0.97 8.57 -23.99
CA LYS A 131 -1.90 9.26 -24.91
C LYS A 131 -1.78 10.79 -24.89
N GLN A 132 -1.21 11.35 -23.82
CA GLN A 132 -1.00 12.79 -23.62
C GLN A 132 0.42 13.25 -24.00
N GLY A 133 1.26 12.35 -24.52
CA GLY A 133 2.66 12.60 -24.85
C GLY A 133 3.63 11.70 -24.06
N PRO A 134 4.91 11.65 -24.44
CA PRO A 134 5.91 10.85 -23.75
C PRO A 134 6.17 11.41 -22.36
N ARG A 135 6.13 10.54 -21.34
CA ARG A 135 6.55 10.85 -19.98
C ARG A 135 7.81 10.09 -19.63
N THR A 136 8.77 10.80 -19.08
CA THR A 136 10.06 10.25 -18.69
C THR A 136 10.14 10.15 -17.18
N TYR A 137 10.45 8.97 -16.67
CA TYR A 137 10.67 8.71 -15.25
C TYR A 137 12.08 8.16 -15.04
N GLN A 138 12.71 8.54 -13.95
CA GLN A 138 13.84 7.79 -13.44
C GLN A 138 13.32 6.65 -12.58
N ILE A 139 13.71 5.42 -12.90
CA ILE A 139 13.33 4.24 -12.13
C ILE A 139 14.54 3.35 -11.89
N MET A 140 14.58 2.70 -10.73
CA MET A 140 15.54 1.62 -10.51
C MET A 140 15.05 0.34 -11.19
N SER A 141 15.97 -0.50 -11.66
CA SER A 141 15.63 -1.77 -12.30
C SER A 141 14.91 -2.71 -11.32
N PRO A 142 13.64 -3.07 -11.54
CA PRO A 142 12.95 -4.00 -10.65
C PRO A 142 13.70 -5.34 -10.59
N TYR A 143 13.61 -6.03 -9.45
CA TYR A 143 14.32 -7.27 -9.15
C TYR A 143 15.84 -7.15 -8.96
N GLU A 144 16.53 -6.26 -9.67
CA GLU A 144 17.98 -6.07 -9.48
C GLU A 144 18.28 -5.42 -8.13
N TRP A 145 17.75 -4.21 -7.90
CA TRP A 145 18.08 -3.47 -6.68
C TRP A 145 17.49 -4.09 -5.41
N THR A 146 16.32 -4.71 -5.51
CA THR A 146 15.67 -5.35 -4.36
C THR A 146 16.47 -6.53 -3.85
N ASN A 147 17.07 -7.31 -4.76
CA ASN A 147 17.89 -8.47 -4.40
C ASN A 147 19.19 -8.02 -3.70
N ILE A 148 19.87 -7.02 -4.26
CA ILE A 148 21.09 -6.45 -3.66
C ILE A 148 20.79 -5.92 -2.26
N VAL A 149 19.73 -5.12 -2.08
CA VAL A 149 19.37 -4.57 -0.76
C VAL A 149 18.99 -5.68 0.23
N GLN A 150 18.26 -6.71 -0.21
CA GLN A 150 17.89 -7.86 0.63
C GLN A 150 19.13 -8.64 1.10
N GLU A 151 20.09 -8.87 0.20
CA GLU A 151 21.33 -9.57 0.53
C GLU A 151 22.17 -8.79 1.56
N HIS A 152 22.34 -7.49 1.34
CA HIS A 152 23.03 -6.62 2.29
C HIS A 152 22.30 -6.57 3.64
N PHE A 153 20.98 -6.44 3.65
CA PHE A 153 20.18 -6.51 4.88
C PHE A 153 20.48 -7.80 5.66
N PHE A 154 20.47 -8.95 5.00
CA PHE A 154 20.76 -10.22 5.64
C PHE A 154 22.20 -10.29 6.15
N MET A 155 23.18 -9.81 5.38
CA MET A 155 24.59 -9.83 5.75
C MET A 155 24.89 -8.98 6.99
N HIS A 156 24.27 -7.81 7.09
CA HIS A 156 24.46 -6.88 8.21
C HIS A 156 23.68 -7.26 9.46
N THR A 157 22.42 -7.67 9.30
CA THR A 157 21.52 -7.89 10.44
C THR A 157 21.44 -9.34 10.88
N ARG A 158 21.75 -10.29 9.98
CA ARG A 158 21.52 -11.73 10.13
C ARG A 158 20.08 -12.12 10.45
N LEU A 159 19.14 -11.19 10.24
CA LEU A 159 17.73 -11.43 10.48
C LEU A 159 17.14 -12.22 9.30
N PRO A 160 16.38 -13.29 9.56
CA PRO A 160 15.73 -14.08 8.52
C PRO A 160 14.46 -13.40 7.97
N CYS A 161 14.45 -12.07 7.85
CA CYS A 161 13.30 -11.32 7.37
C CYS A 161 13.26 -11.28 5.84
N CYS A 162 12.13 -11.70 5.26
CA CYS A 162 11.87 -11.56 3.84
C CYS A 162 11.26 -10.18 3.55
N LEU A 163 12.06 -9.25 3.02
CA LEU A 163 11.59 -7.89 2.75
C LEU A 163 10.82 -7.82 1.44
N VAL A 164 9.60 -7.29 1.51
CA VAL A 164 8.76 -6.94 0.37
C VAL A 164 8.82 -5.43 0.16
N PHE A 165 9.47 -5.03 -0.94
CA PHE A 165 9.64 -3.63 -1.32
C PHE A 165 8.42 -3.11 -2.08
N LYS A 166 7.93 -1.92 -1.72
CA LYS A 166 6.77 -1.30 -2.39
C LYS A 166 7.20 -0.40 -3.56
N LYS A 167 7.95 0.66 -3.28
CA LYS A 167 8.44 1.64 -4.27
C LYS A 167 9.75 2.27 -3.82
N SER A 168 10.63 2.54 -4.78
CA SER A 168 11.76 3.44 -4.62
C SER A 168 11.35 4.85 -5.05
N TYR A 169 11.73 5.86 -4.27
CA TYR A 169 11.60 7.26 -4.62
C TYR A 169 12.96 7.81 -5.01
N ILE A 170 13.03 8.47 -6.16
CA ILE A 170 14.26 9.09 -6.67
C ILE A 170 14.05 10.60 -6.63
N ASN A 171 14.95 11.30 -5.95
CA ASN A 171 14.95 12.74 -5.83
C ASN A 171 16.30 13.28 -6.29
N VAL A 172 16.36 13.76 -7.53
CA VAL A 172 17.61 14.27 -8.11
C VAL A 172 18.01 15.64 -7.54
N ASN A 173 17.04 16.40 -7.00
CA ASN A 173 17.23 17.81 -6.63
C ASN A 173 17.25 18.10 -5.12
N TYR A 174 16.97 17.10 -4.27
CA TYR A 174 16.88 17.28 -2.82
C TYR A 174 17.76 16.24 -2.12
N GLY A 175 18.39 16.59 -0.99
CA GLY A 175 19.53 15.89 -0.36
C GLY A 175 19.40 14.39 0.03
N THR A 176 18.40 13.68 -0.46
CA THR A 176 18.32 12.22 -0.50
C THR A 176 18.08 11.79 -1.94
N TYR A 177 19.09 11.18 -2.56
CA TYR A 177 19.07 10.80 -3.97
C TYR A 177 18.10 9.64 -4.23
N ILE A 178 18.17 8.60 -3.39
CA ILE A 178 17.28 7.44 -3.44
C ILE A 178 16.71 7.21 -2.04
N SER A 179 15.41 6.97 -1.95
CA SER A 179 14.75 6.45 -0.76
C SER A 179 14.02 5.16 -1.11
N VAL A 180 14.18 4.14 -0.27
CA VAL A 180 13.54 2.84 -0.42
C VAL A 180 12.75 2.51 0.83
N ARG A 181 11.58 1.90 0.63
CA ARG A 181 10.71 1.45 1.72
C ARG A 181 10.21 0.04 1.46
N GLY A 182 10.29 -0.80 2.48
CA GLY A 182 9.84 -2.18 2.48
C GLY A 182 9.23 -2.57 3.82
N HIS A 183 8.73 -3.80 3.87
CA HIS A 183 8.25 -4.42 5.11
C HIS A 183 8.55 -5.92 5.05
N CYS A 184 8.77 -6.53 6.21
CA CYS A 184 8.88 -7.98 6.28
C CYS A 184 7.49 -8.62 6.09
N SER A 185 7.40 -9.64 5.24
CA SER A 185 6.15 -10.40 5.06
C SER A 185 5.71 -11.16 6.30
N ASP A 186 6.67 -11.53 7.16
CA ASP A 186 6.45 -12.47 8.25
C ASP A 186 6.22 -11.76 9.59
N CYS A 187 7.10 -10.83 9.95
CA CYS A 187 7.03 -10.11 11.22
C CYS A 187 6.43 -8.70 11.11
N GLY A 188 6.18 -8.20 9.89
CA GLY A 188 5.60 -6.87 9.66
C GLY A 188 6.54 -5.69 9.94
N SER A 189 7.78 -5.93 10.37
CA SER A 189 8.76 -4.86 10.60
C SER A 189 9.00 -4.03 9.34
N VAL A 190 9.12 -2.71 9.52
CA VAL A 190 9.31 -1.77 8.42
C VAL A 190 10.80 -1.59 8.14
N PHE A 191 11.17 -1.58 6.87
CA PHE A 191 12.52 -1.26 6.41
C PHE A 191 12.50 0.09 5.68
N GLU A 192 13.32 1.03 6.13
CA GLU A 192 13.49 2.34 5.50
C GLU A 192 14.97 2.59 5.22
N GLY A 193 15.30 2.91 3.97
CA GLY A 193 16.67 3.16 3.52
C GLY A 193 16.75 4.47 2.75
N SER A 194 17.86 5.19 2.90
CA SER A 194 18.13 6.43 2.16
C SER A 194 19.59 6.50 1.71
N ILE A 195 19.80 6.94 0.46
CA ILE A 195 21.11 7.19 -0.13
C ILE A 195 21.28 8.69 -0.25
N LYS A 196 22.16 9.27 0.57
CA LYS A 196 22.42 10.72 0.61
C LYS A 196 23.63 11.13 -0.24
N ARG A 197 24.64 10.26 -0.33
CA ARG A 197 25.86 10.48 -1.12
C ARG A 197 25.96 9.43 -2.21
N ILE A 198 26.13 9.89 -3.42
CA ILE A 198 26.48 9.07 -4.59
C ILE A 198 28.01 9.03 -4.63
N PRO A 199 28.64 7.90 -4.99
CA PRO A 199 30.07 7.91 -5.28
C PRO A 199 30.36 8.91 -6.41
N ASP A 200 31.29 9.85 -6.18
CA ASP A 200 31.70 10.82 -7.19
C ASP A 200 32.24 10.06 -8.41
N GLU A 201 31.78 10.42 -9.61
CA GLU A 201 32.22 9.76 -10.86
C GLU A 201 33.73 9.95 -11.15
N ASP A 202 34.42 10.82 -10.40
CA ASP A 202 35.81 11.24 -10.63
C ASP A 202 36.75 10.99 -9.42
N SER A 203 36.74 9.80 -8.83
CA SER A 203 37.80 9.40 -7.87
C SER A 203 38.58 8.18 -8.36
N TRP A 204 39.40 8.41 -9.39
CA TRP A 204 40.55 7.58 -9.78
C TRP A 204 41.82 8.43 -9.78
#